data_AF-A0A7W7M6V9-F1
#
_entry.id   AF-A0A7W7M6V9-F1
#
_cell.length_a   1.000
_cell.length_b   1.000
_cell.length_c   1.000
_cell.angle_alpha   90.00
_cell.angle_beta   90.00
_cell.angle_gamma   90.00
#
_symmetry.space_group_name_H-M   'P 1'
#
loop_
_entity.id
_entity.type
_entity.pdbx_description
1 polymer ?
#
loop_
_entity_poly.entity_id
_entity_poly.type
_entity_poly.pdbx_seq_one_letter_code
_entity_poly.pdbx_strand_id
1 'polypeptide(L)'
;MSGLRSDRIWLFGGLALIVVLIVAGWFLMIKPKYAEASDMRGQVEDTTAQLAQLRKRLADLKVDNENLAEYQADKARFEAALPTEDGIPAFLRQLQSLGSNLEVDVSAYTASGRSKSDTVGTVEELPITLSATGKVERISTFVQQLQNTQPRAVLIQSAGLNYADDGTAELSLTLVAFRKTTTTSTVVTTTQ
;
A
#
# COMPACT_ATOMS: atom_id res chain seq x y z
N MET A 1 33.45 1.94 -90.79
CA MET A 1 32.82 0.66 -90.36
C MET A 1 32.48 0.75 -88.87
N SER A 2 31.32 1.32 -88.50
CA SER A 2 30.90 1.44 -87.09
C SER A 2 29.41 1.82 -86.95
N GLY A 3 28.51 1.09 -87.60
CA GLY A 3 27.05 1.29 -87.47
C GLY A 3 26.33 0.18 -86.69
N LEU A 4 26.90 -1.03 -86.63
CA LEU A 4 26.21 -2.22 -86.12
C LEU A 4 26.32 -2.42 -84.59
N ARG A 5 27.12 -1.60 -83.89
CA ARG A 5 27.30 -1.71 -82.42
C ARG A 5 26.24 -0.93 -81.64
N SER A 6 25.82 0.24 -82.13
CA SER A 6 24.80 1.06 -81.45
C SER A 6 23.41 0.43 -81.43
N ASP A 7 22.97 -0.21 -82.52
CA ASP A 7 21.66 -0.89 -82.55
C ASP A 7 21.59 -2.07 -81.58
N ARG A 8 22.68 -2.81 -81.42
CA ARG A 8 22.76 -3.89 -80.43
C ARG A 8 22.74 -3.33 -79.01
N ILE A 9 23.45 -2.23 -78.74
CA ILE A 9 23.45 -1.57 -77.42
C ILE A 9 22.07 -1.02 -77.07
N TRP A 10 21.33 -0.49 -78.04
CA TRP A 10 19.96 -0.01 -77.82
C TRP A 10 18.97 -1.15 -77.61
N LEU A 11 19.11 -2.26 -78.34
CA LEU A 11 18.33 -3.49 -78.11
C LEU A 11 18.63 -4.13 -76.75
N PHE A 12 19.90 -4.18 -76.33
CA PHE A 12 20.28 -4.65 -74.99
C PHE A 12 19.78 -3.71 -73.88
N GLY A 13 19.78 -2.40 -74.13
CA GLY A 13 19.19 -1.40 -73.22
C GLY A 13 17.67 -1.57 -73.06
N GLY A 14 16.95 -1.79 -74.16
CA GLY A 14 15.51 -2.07 -74.13
C GLY A 14 15.18 -3.38 -73.42
N LEU A 15 15.94 -4.44 -73.68
CA LEU A 15 15.78 -5.72 -73.00
C LEU A 15 16.07 -5.61 -71.49
N ALA A 16 17.13 -4.89 -71.11
CA ALA A 16 17.45 -4.63 -69.71
C ALA A 16 16.31 -3.86 -69.00
N LEU A 17 15.72 -2.87 -69.67
CA LEU A 17 14.60 -2.10 -69.13
C LEU A 17 13.35 -2.97 -68.92
N ILE A 18 13.05 -3.87 -69.85
CA ILE A 18 11.94 -4.83 -69.70
C ILE A 18 12.18 -5.77 -68.52
N VAL A 19 13.40 -6.29 -68.36
CA VAL A 19 13.75 -7.16 -67.22
C VAL A 19 13.60 -6.39 -65.90
N VAL A 20 14.05 -5.13 -65.84
CA VAL A 20 13.88 -4.28 -64.65
C VAL A 20 12.41 -4.04 -64.33
N LEU A 21 11.55 -3.81 -65.34
CA LEU A 21 10.11 -3.63 -65.13
C LEU A 21 9.41 -4.90 -64.63
N ILE A 22 9.82 -6.07 -65.11
CA ILE A 22 9.29 -7.37 -64.64
C ILE A 22 9.70 -7.63 -63.19
N VAL A 23 10.98 -7.38 -62.85
CA VAL A 23 11.48 -7.53 -61.47
C VAL A 23 10.81 -6.53 -60.53
N ALA A 24 10.63 -5.28 -60.97
CA ALA A 24 9.94 -4.25 -60.21
C ALA A 24 8.46 -4.63 -59.98
N GLY A 25 7.76 -5.12 -61.01
CA GLY A 25 6.37 -5.58 -60.89
C GLY A 25 6.22 -6.79 -59.96
N TRP A 26 7.12 -7.77 -60.03
CA TRP A 26 7.15 -8.92 -59.13
C TRP A 26 7.41 -8.52 -57.68
N PHE A 27 8.38 -7.64 -57.44
CA PHE A 27 8.71 -7.15 -56.11
C PHE A 27 7.59 -6.29 -55.50
N LEU A 28 6.94 -5.44 -56.30
CA LEU A 28 5.80 -4.63 -55.85
C LEU A 28 4.56 -5.48 -55.52
N MET A 29 4.37 -6.63 -56.17
CA MET A 29 3.17 -7.45 -55.99
C MET A 29 3.32 -8.48 -54.85
N ILE A 30 4.52 -8.99 -54.60
CA ILE A 30 4.76 -10.03 -53.58
C ILE A 30 5.08 -9.46 -52.20
N LYS A 31 5.83 -8.36 -52.13
CA LYS A 31 6.15 -7.70 -50.85
C LYS A 31 4.92 -7.27 -50.04
N PRO A 32 3.83 -6.71 -50.60
CA PRO A 32 2.67 -6.29 -49.81
C PRO A 32 1.93 -7.47 -49.17
N LYS A 33 1.93 -8.66 -49.78
CA LYS A 33 1.25 -9.83 -49.21
C LYS A 33 2.00 -10.46 -48.03
N TYR A 34 3.32 -10.34 -48.00
CA TYR A 34 4.10 -10.73 -46.82
C TYR A 34 3.98 -9.69 -45.69
N ALA A 35 3.91 -8.39 -46.03
CA ALA A 35 3.68 -7.33 -45.05
C ALA A 35 2.30 -7.45 -44.38
N GLU A 36 1.25 -7.74 -45.15
CA GLU A 36 -0.12 -7.93 -44.63
C GLU A 36 -0.20 -9.16 -43.70
N ALA A 37 0.52 -10.24 -44.00
CA ALA A 37 0.59 -11.41 -43.12
C ALA A 37 1.43 -11.18 -41.85
N SER A 38 2.50 -10.37 -41.92
CA SER A 38 3.28 -10.00 -40.72
C SER A 38 2.49 -9.04 -39.82
N ASP A 39 1.74 -8.11 -40.40
CA ASP A 39 0.92 -7.15 -39.64
C ASP A 39 -0.24 -7.86 -38.93
N MET A 40 -0.88 -8.84 -39.59
CA MET A 40 -1.93 -9.66 -38.96
C MET A 40 -1.38 -10.54 -37.84
N ARG A 41 -0.16 -11.09 -38.00
CA ARG A 41 0.51 -11.85 -36.92
C ARG A 41 0.86 -10.95 -35.74
N GLY A 42 1.39 -9.75 -36.00
CA GLY A 42 1.66 -8.75 -34.97
C GLY A 42 0.40 -8.35 -34.20
N GLN A 43 -0.71 -8.11 -34.91
CA GLN A 43 -2.00 -7.79 -34.27
C GLN A 43 -2.53 -8.93 -33.39
N VAL A 44 -2.35 -10.20 -33.81
CA VAL A 44 -2.75 -11.36 -33.00
C VAL A 44 -1.88 -11.47 -31.75
N GLU A 45 -0.58 -11.25 -31.86
CA GLU A 45 0.35 -11.30 -30.73
C GLU A 45 0.05 -10.17 -29.72
N ASP A 46 -0.15 -8.94 -30.19
CA ASP A 46 -0.53 -7.79 -29.37
C ASP A 46 -1.88 -8.01 -28.68
N THR A 47 -2.88 -8.53 -29.41
CA THR A 47 -4.20 -8.80 -28.84
C THR A 47 -4.12 -9.91 -27.78
N THR A 48 -3.28 -10.94 -28.01
CA THR A 48 -3.08 -12.02 -27.05
C THR A 48 -2.39 -11.52 -25.78
N ALA A 49 -1.37 -10.66 -25.91
CA ALA A 49 -0.70 -10.02 -24.79
C ALA A 49 -1.66 -9.13 -23.97
N GLN A 50 -2.50 -8.34 -24.65
CA GLN A 50 -3.54 -7.54 -24.00
C GLN A 50 -4.55 -8.43 -23.26
N LEU A 51 -5.04 -9.51 -23.88
CA LEU A 51 -5.96 -10.44 -23.23
C LEU A 51 -5.34 -11.12 -22.00
N ALA A 52 -4.05 -11.47 -22.05
CA ALA A 52 -3.34 -12.02 -20.90
C ALA A 52 -3.25 -11.00 -19.76
N GLN A 53 -2.95 -9.74 -20.06
CA GLN A 53 -2.89 -8.67 -19.07
C GLN A 53 -4.26 -8.36 -18.46
N LEU A 54 -5.31 -8.32 -19.28
CA LEU A 54 -6.68 -8.11 -18.83
C LEU A 54 -7.17 -9.26 -17.94
N ARG A 55 -6.87 -10.51 -18.31
CA ARG A 55 -7.20 -11.69 -17.49
C ARG A 55 -6.50 -11.67 -16.14
N LYS A 56 -5.21 -11.29 -16.11
CA LYS A 56 -4.47 -11.14 -14.86
C LYS A 56 -5.10 -10.07 -13.96
N ARG A 57 -5.37 -8.87 -14.50
CA ARG A 57 -6.07 -7.81 -13.76
C ARG A 57 -7.43 -8.27 -13.23
N LEU A 58 -8.18 -9.04 -14.01
CA LEU A 58 -9.50 -9.54 -13.61
C LEU A 58 -9.39 -10.62 -12.52
N ALA A 59 -8.32 -11.42 -12.52
CA ALA A 59 -8.02 -12.34 -11.44
C ALA A 59 -7.61 -11.61 -10.15
N ASP A 60 -6.72 -10.62 -10.26
CA ASP A 60 -6.30 -9.77 -9.14
C ASP A 60 -7.52 -9.04 -8.52
N LEU A 61 -8.38 -8.44 -9.35
CA LEU A 61 -9.61 -7.77 -8.89
C LEU A 61 -10.62 -8.73 -8.24
N LYS A 62 -10.67 -10.00 -8.66
CA LYS A 62 -11.52 -11.00 -8.01
C LYS A 62 -11.01 -11.36 -6.63
N VAL A 63 -9.70 -11.55 -6.49
CA VAL A 63 -9.06 -11.77 -5.18
C VAL A 63 -9.29 -10.56 -4.27
N ASP A 64 -9.14 -9.34 -4.77
CA ASP A 64 -9.42 -8.11 -4.02
C ASP A 64 -10.90 -8.00 -3.61
N ASN A 65 -11.82 -8.49 -4.45
CA ASN A 65 -13.25 -8.53 -4.14
C ASN A 65 -13.58 -9.59 -3.07
N GLU A 66 -12.92 -10.74 -3.09
CA GLU A 66 -13.06 -11.77 -2.05
C GLU A 66 -12.58 -11.24 -0.69
N ASN A 67 -11.49 -10.46 -0.67
CA ASN A 67 -10.95 -9.84 0.54
C ASN A 67 -11.70 -8.57 0.99
N LEU A 68 -12.66 -8.08 0.19
CA LEU A 68 -13.40 -6.85 0.50
C LEU A 68 -14.21 -6.96 1.81
N ALA A 69 -14.78 -8.14 2.07
CA ALA A 69 -15.49 -8.40 3.33
C ALA A 69 -14.53 -8.40 4.54
N GLU A 70 -13.32 -8.94 4.37
CA GLU A 70 -12.27 -8.92 5.39
C GLU A 70 -11.79 -7.49 5.66
N TYR A 71 -11.52 -6.70 4.61
CA TYR A 71 -11.15 -5.29 4.78
C TYR A 71 -12.26 -4.43 5.40
N GLN A 72 -13.53 -4.73 5.11
CA GLN A 72 -14.65 -4.07 5.79
C GLN A 72 -14.75 -4.46 7.26
N ALA A 73 -14.52 -5.73 7.60
CA ALA A 73 -14.48 -6.20 8.98
C ALA A 73 -13.31 -5.59 9.75
N ASP A 74 -12.13 -5.51 9.14
CA ASP A 74 -10.95 -4.85 9.70
C ASP A 74 -11.18 -3.36 9.91
N LYS A 75 -11.78 -2.68 8.93
CA LYS A 75 -12.15 -1.27 9.10
C LYS A 75 -13.10 -1.09 10.27
N ALA A 76 -14.15 -1.90 10.38
CA ALA A 76 -15.10 -1.83 11.49
C ALA A 76 -14.41 -2.12 12.85
N ARG A 77 -13.47 -3.07 12.88
CA ARG A 77 -12.64 -3.36 14.05
C ARG A 77 -11.75 -2.17 14.44
N PHE A 78 -11.09 -1.53 13.48
CA PHE A 78 -10.26 -0.36 13.73
C PHE A 78 -11.08 0.86 14.14
N GLU A 79 -12.26 1.05 13.55
CA GLU A 79 -13.20 2.10 13.97
C GLU A 79 -13.69 1.87 15.41
N ALA A 80 -13.99 0.62 15.79
CA ALA A 80 -14.33 0.27 17.17
C ALA A 80 -13.16 0.52 18.15
N ALA A 81 -11.92 0.36 17.68
CA ALA A 81 -10.71 0.64 18.46
C ALA A 81 -10.40 2.14 18.61
N LEU A 82 -11.15 3.04 17.95
CA LEU A 82 -11.06 4.49 18.09
C LEU A 82 -12.32 5.05 18.79
N PRO A 83 -12.37 5.02 20.14
CA PRO A 83 -13.47 5.63 20.88
C PRO A 83 -13.65 7.11 20.51
N THR A 84 -14.90 7.54 20.37
CA THR A 84 -15.28 8.95 20.24
C THR A 84 -15.30 9.67 21.59
N GLU A 85 -15.46 8.93 22.69
CA GLU A 85 -15.44 9.47 24.05
C GLU A 85 -14.04 9.46 24.67
N ASP A 86 -13.79 10.36 25.62
CA ASP A 86 -12.55 10.44 26.40
C ASP A 86 -12.49 9.29 27.44
N GLY A 87 -12.39 8.04 26.95
CA GLY A 87 -12.30 6.82 27.77
C GLY A 87 -10.97 6.63 28.51
N ILE A 88 -10.18 7.70 28.69
CA ILE A 88 -8.85 7.65 29.33
C ILE A 88 -8.92 7.15 30.78
N PRO A 89 -9.84 7.63 31.65
CA PRO A 89 -9.90 7.13 33.03
C PRO A 89 -10.33 5.67 33.15
N ALA A 90 -11.16 5.18 32.22
CA ALA A 90 -11.55 3.76 32.17
C ALA A 90 -10.35 2.90 31.71
N PHE A 91 -9.63 3.36 30.68
CA PHE A 91 -8.43 2.72 30.18
C PHE A 91 -7.32 2.63 31.25
N LEU A 92 -7.05 3.73 31.97
CA LEU A 92 -6.05 3.75 33.04
C LEU A 92 -6.42 2.81 34.19
N ARG A 93 -7.72 2.72 34.56
CA ARG A 93 -8.18 1.74 35.55
C ARG A 93 -8.00 0.30 35.09
N GLN A 94 -8.28 0.02 33.81
CA GLN A 94 -8.05 -1.29 33.23
C GLN A 94 -6.56 -1.65 33.24
N LEU A 95 -5.69 -0.70 32.88
CA LEU A 95 -4.24 -0.87 32.92
C LEU A 95 -3.73 -1.14 34.35
N GLN A 96 -4.25 -0.40 35.33
CA GLN A 96 -3.94 -0.64 36.74
C GLN A 96 -4.38 -2.04 37.18
N SER A 97 -5.60 -2.44 36.84
CA SER A 97 -6.12 -3.77 37.21
C SER A 97 -5.29 -4.91 36.57
N LEU A 98 -4.81 -4.69 35.34
CA LEU A 98 -3.94 -5.64 34.65
C LEU A 98 -2.57 -5.75 35.34
N GLY A 99 -1.97 -4.61 35.72
CA GLY A 99 -0.73 -4.58 36.49
C GLY A 99 -0.87 -5.31 37.83
N SER A 100 -1.92 -5.00 38.59
CA SER A 100 -2.21 -5.67 39.87
C SER A 100 -2.40 -7.18 39.74
N ASN A 101 -3.09 -7.65 38.69
CA ASN A 101 -3.27 -9.08 38.44
C ASN A 101 -1.96 -9.80 38.09
N LEU A 102 -1.00 -9.08 37.48
CA LEU A 102 0.29 -9.64 37.06
C LEU A 102 1.41 -9.39 38.08
N GLU A 103 1.11 -8.84 39.26
CA GLU A 103 2.09 -8.44 40.29
C GLU A 103 3.12 -7.42 39.75
N VAL A 104 2.68 -6.51 38.89
CA VAL A 104 3.47 -5.38 38.37
C VAL A 104 2.89 -4.09 38.92
N ASP A 105 3.71 -3.32 39.63
CA ASP A 105 3.30 -2.03 40.18
C ASP A 105 3.40 -0.97 39.09
N VAL A 106 2.24 -0.55 38.60
CA VAL A 106 2.12 0.52 37.61
C VAL A 106 2.10 1.85 38.34
N SER A 107 3.20 2.59 38.26
CA SER A 107 3.41 3.86 38.96
C SER A 107 3.63 4.99 37.93
N ALA A 108 3.08 6.17 38.20
CA ALA A 108 3.08 7.35 37.33
C ALA A 108 2.51 7.12 35.91
N TYR A 109 1.24 7.50 35.75
CA TYR A 109 0.64 7.78 34.45
C TYR A 109 0.45 9.29 34.30
N THR A 110 1.09 9.91 33.31
CA THR A 110 0.79 11.29 32.95
C THR A 110 0.19 11.30 31.56
N ALA A 111 -1.03 11.85 31.43
CA ALA A 111 -1.68 12.06 30.15
C ALA A 111 -1.77 13.56 29.92
N SER A 112 -0.87 14.12 29.12
CA SER A 112 -0.79 15.57 28.90
C SER A 112 -0.42 15.90 27.46
N GLY A 113 -0.73 17.13 27.04
CA GLY A 113 -0.38 17.62 25.71
C GLY A 113 -1.20 17.01 24.56
N ARG A 114 -2.54 17.02 24.66
CA ARG A 114 -3.40 16.64 23.52
C ARG A 114 -3.03 17.45 22.28
N SER A 115 -2.83 16.77 21.16
CA SER A 115 -2.60 17.38 19.86
C SER A 115 -3.47 16.71 18.80
N LYS A 116 -3.73 17.41 17.70
CA LYS A 116 -4.27 16.76 16.50
C LYS A 116 -3.17 15.96 15.85
N SER A 117 -3.51 14.81 15.26
CA SER A 117 -2.56 14.04 14.47
C SER A 117 -2.14 14.82 13.23
N ASP A 118 -0.84 14.91 12.98
CA ASP A 118 -0.28 15.55 11.78
C ASP A 118 -0.62 14.75 10.51
N THR A 119 -0.93 13.45 10.66
CA THR A 119 -1.25 12.55 9.54
C THR A 119 -2.74 12.55 9.21
N VAL A 120 -3.61 12.62 10.23
CA VAL A 120 -5.08 12.51 10.06
C VAL A 120 -5.81 13.54 10.94
N GLY A 121 -6.35 14.60 10.33
CA GLY A 121 -6.98 15.72 11.05
C GLY A 121 -8.26 15.39 11.84
N THR A 122 -8.85 14.20 11.64
CA THR A 122 -9.99 13.69 12.43
C THR A 122 -9.57 12.83 13.62
N VAL A 123 -8.27 12.76 13.91
CA VAL A 123 -7.70 11.99 15.02
C VAL A 123 -6.98 12.93 15.97
N GLU A 124 -7.24 12.76 17.27
CA GLU A 124 -6.46 13.39 18.33
C GLU A 124 -5.55 12.36 18.99
N GLU A 125 -4.36 12.83 19.32
CA GLU A 125 -3.28 12.09 19.95
C GLU A 125 -3.15 12.58 21.39
N LEU A 126 -3.13 11.63 22.33
CA LEU A 126 -2.85 11.91 23.73
C LEU A 126 -1.65 11.07 24.17
N PRO A 127 -0.47 11.71 24.32
CA PRO A 127 0.69 11.08 24.93
C PRO A 127 0.39 10.65 26.37
N ILE A 128 0.74 9.42 26.69
CA ILE A 128 0.66 8.81 28.01
C ILE A 128 2.04 8.25 28.33
N THR A 129 2.67 8.78 29.37
CA THR A 129 3.86 8.14 29.95
C THR A 129 3.41 7.18 31.04
N LEU A 130 4.06 6.03 31.13
CA LEU A 130 3.79 4.98 32.10
C LEU A 130 5.11 4.46 32.64
N SER A 131 5.26 4.37 33.96
CA SER A 131 6.29 3.52 34.57
C SER A 131 5.67 2.30 35.25
N ALA A 132 6.36 1.17 35.17
CA ALA A 132 5.91 -0.07 35.76
C ALA A 132 7.09 -0.82 36.35
N THR A 133 6.99 -1.25 37.60
CA THR A 133 8.07 -1.94 38.31
C THR A 133 7.59 -3.31 38.76
N GLY A 134 8.41 -4.33 38.52
CA GLY A 134 8.05 -5.71 38.85
C GLY A 134 9.13 -6.70 38.44
N LYS A 135 8.82 -8.00 38.53
CA LYS A 135 9.72 -9.05 38.03
C LYS A 135 9.76 -9.05 36.51
N VAL A 136 10.92 -9.37 35.94
CA VAL A 136 11.17 -9.38 34.49
C VAL A 136 10.16 -10.23 33.72
N GLU A 137 9.85 -11.43 34.21
CA GLU A 137 8.94 -12.37 33.55
C GLU A 137 7.48 -11.87 33.57
N ARG A 138 7.13 -11.08 34.59
CA ARG A 138 5.80 -10.49 34.71
C ARG A 138 5.64 -9.26 33.83
N ILE A 139 6.69 -8.47 33.70
CA ILE A 139 6.72 -7.30 32.81
C ILE A 139 6.58 -7.72 31.35
N SER A 140 7.28 -8.77 30.90
CA SER A 140 7.14 -9.26 29.53
C SER A 140 5.72 -9.78 29.25
N THR A 141 5.13 -10.50 30.20
CA THR A 141 3.72 -10.96 30.11
C THR A 141 2.75 -9.78 30.07
N PHE A 142 2.98 -8.74 30.88
CA PHE A 142 2.19 -7.51 30.89
C PHE A 142 2.22 -6.81 29.52
N VAL A 143 3.41 -6.64 28.93
CA VAL A 143 3.56 -6.03 27.60
C VAL A 143 2.87 -6.87 26.51
N GLN A 144 2.99 -8.19 26.55
CA GLN A 144 2.31 -9.06 25.58
C GLN A 144 0.78 -8.96 25.69
N GLN A 145 0.24 -8.93 26.91
CA GLN A 145 -1.20 -8.81 27.11
C GLN A 145 -1.72 -7.42 26.72
N LEU A 146 -0.90 -6.38 26.95
CA LEU A 146 -1.14 -5.03 26.49
C LEU A 146 -1.26 -4.94 24.96
N GLN A 147 -0.38 -5.64 24.23
CA GLN A 147 -0.38 -5.66 22.77
C GLN A 147 -1.55 -6.47 22.20
N ASN A 148 -1.90 -7.60 22.81
CA ASN A 148 -2.88 -8.54 22.24
C ASN A 148 -4.34 -8.24 22.62
N THR A 149 -4.58 -7.58 23.76
CA THR A 149 -5.94 -7.49 24.35
C THR A 149 -6.46 -6.06 24.43
N GLN A 150 -5.71 -5.06 23.96
CA GLN A 150 -6.16 -3.68 24.09
C GLN A 150 -7.35 -3.38 23.17
N PRO A 151 -8.49 -2.93 23.73
CA PRO A 151 -9.65 -2.53 22.94
C PRO A 151 -9.50 -1.16 22.29
N ARG A 152 -8.38 -0.45 22.53
CA ARG A 152 -8.11 0.90 22.06
C ARG A 152 -6.83 0.93 21.23
N ALA A 153 -6.83 1.70 20.15
CA ALA A 153 -5.63 1.99 19.39
C ALA A 153 -4.65 2.83 20.24
N VAL A 154 -3.53 2.22 20.59
CA VAL A 154 -2.43 2.86 21.32
C VAL A 154 -1.12 2.51 20.61
N LEU A 155 -0.28 3.50 20.36
CA LEU A 155 1.06 3.30 19.78
C LEU A 155 2.11 3.45 20.87
N ILE A 156 2.99 2.46 21.01
CA ILE A 156 4.20 2.58 21.85
C ILE A 156 5.25 3.33 21.03
N GLN A 157 5.63 4.52 21.47
CA GLN A 157 6.69 5.32 20.85
C GLN A 157 8.07 4.91 21.35
N SER A 158 8.18 4.65 22.66
CA SER A 158 9.43 4.20 23.26
C SER A 158 9.15 3.24 24.42
N ALA A 159 10.07 2.30 24.60
CA ALA A 159 10.11 1.39 25.73
C ALA A 159 11.55 1.36 26.24
N GLY A 160 11.75 1.73 27.50
CA GLY A 160 12.99 1.59 28.23
C GLY A 160 12.80 0.54 29.32
N LEU A 161 13.74 -0.40 29.44
CA LEU A 161 13.71 -1.41 30.48
C LEU A 161 15.02 -1.35 31.23
N ASN A 162 14.95 -1.01 32.51
CA ASN A 162 16.09 -1.01 33.40
C ASN A 162 16.02 -2.25 34.30
N TYR A 163 17.12 -2.96 34.43
CA TYR A 163 17.20 -4.17 35.25
C TYR A 163 18.00 -3.86 36.50
N ALA A 164 17.48 -4.29 37.64
CA ALA A 164 18.20 -4.27 38.90
C ALA A 164 18.77 -5.66 39.21
N ASP A 165 19.89 -5.69 39.93
CA ASP A 165 20.61 -6.92 40.29
C ASP A 165 19.79 -7.84 41.23
N ASP A 166 18.69 -7.34 41.78
CA ASP A 166 17.75 -8.06 42.64
C ASP A 166 16.68 -8.86 41.86
N GLY A 167 16.75 -8.87 40.53
CA GLY A 167 15.79 -9.55 39.66
C GLY A 167 14.50 -8.76 39.41
N THR A 168 14.43 -7.52 39.87
CA THR A 168 13.37 -6.57 39.49
C THR A 168 13.76 -5.81 38.23
N ALA A 169 12.76 -5.34 37.50
CA ALA A 169 12.95 -4.44 36.39
C ALA A 169 11.95 -3.29 36.44
N GLU A 170 12.39 -2.15 35.92
CA GLU A 170 11.61 -0.93 35.77
C GLU A 170 11.40 -0.70 34.28
N LEU A 171 10.15 -0.75 33.85
CA LEU A 171 9.70 -0.51 32.50
C LEU A 171 9.17 0.92 32.40
N SER A 172 9.82 1.75 31.59
CA SER A 172 9.35 3.07 31.17
C SER A 172 8.76 2.99 29.77
N LEU A 173 7.50 3.34 29.61
CA LEU A 173 6.79 3.35 28.32
C LEU A 173 6.27 4.75 28.00
N THR A 174 6.52 5.20 26.77
CA THR A 174 5.79 6.34 26.20
C THR A 174 4.82 5.80 25.16
N LEU A 175 3.54 6.02 25.39
CA LEU A 175 2.46 5.58 24.53
C LEU A 175 1.68 6.78 24.00
N VAL A 176 1.05 6.66 22.85
CA VAL A 176 0.07 7.62 22.34
C VAL A 176 -1.25 6.91 22.17
N ALA A 177 -2.27 7.37 22.91
CA ALA A 177 -3.63 6.92 22.74
C ALA A 177 -4.33 7.77 21.69
N PHE A 178 -4.97 7.13 20.72
CA PHE A 178 -5.73 7.81 19.68
C PHE A 178 -7.21 7.92 20.06
N ARG A 179 -7.86 8.98 19.59
CA ARG A 179 -9.32 9.09 19.56
C ARG A 179 -9.77 9.74 18.26
N LYS A 180 -10.98 9.42 17.82
CA LYS A 180 -11.62 10.15 16.73
C LYS A 180 -12.21 11.45 17.27
N THR A 181 -11.93 12.56 16.62
CA THR A 181 -12.67 13.81 16.84
C THR A 181 -13.83 13.86 15.87
N THR A 182 -15.04 14.02 16.39
CA THR A 182 -16.14 14.55 15.59
C THR A 182 -15.73 15.97 15.22
N THR A 183 -15.49 16.20 13.93
CA THR A 183 -15.40 17.56 13.40
C THR A 183 -16.73 18.22 13.73
N THR A 184 -16.77 19.07 14.76
CA THR A 184 -17.83 20.07 14.84
C THR A 184 -17.62 20.91 13.59
N SER A 185 -18.43 20.65 12.54
CA SER A 185 -18.59 21.58 11.44
C SER A 185 -18.99 22.90 12.08
N THR A 186 -18.04 23.83 12.18
CA THR A 186 -18.35 25.23 12.38
C THR A 186 -19.17 25.61 11.15
N VAL A 187 -20.49 25.57 11.29
CA VAL A 187 -21.41 26.16 10.33
C VAL A 187 -20.96 27.61 10.23
N VAL A 188 -20.38 27.97 9.08
CA VAL A 188 -20.11 29.37 8.77
C VAL A 188 -21.48 29.99 8.63
N THR A 189 -21.97 30.62 9.70
CA THR A 189 -23.12 31.52 9.62
C THR A 189 -22.67 32.68 8.77
N THR A 190 -22.94 32.60 7.47
CA THR A 190 -22.92 33.76 6.58
C THR A 190 -23.99 34.70 7.09
N THR A 191 -23.58 35.68 7.90
CA THR A 191 -24.41 36.83 8.25
C THR A 191 -24.68 37.62 6.97
N GLN A 192 -25.97 37.74 6.63
CA GLN A 192 -26.48 38.64 5.59
C GLN A 192 -26.22 40.11 5.93
#